data_AF-A0A830GXX0-F1
#
_entry.id   AF-A0A830GXX0-F1
#
_cell.length_a   1.000
_cell.length_b   1.000
_cell.length_c   1.000
_cell.angle_alpha   90.00
_cell.angle_beta   90.00
_cell.angle_gamma   90.00
#
_symmetry.space_group_name_H-M   'P 1'
#
loop_
_entity.id
_entity.type
_entity.pdbx_description
1 polymer ?
#
loop_
_entity_poly.entity_id
_entity_poly.type
_entity_poly.pdbx_seq_one_letter_code
_entity_poly.pdbx_strand_id
1 'polypeptide(L)' 'MPKTKSKEKMVLISVHLPKQMLEELDDLVKRGVFPSRSEAIRIAIRDLMMREDARSKQGEEALQLLVGR' A
#
# COMPACT_ATOMS: atom_id res chain seq x y z
N MET A 1 20.23 20.74 6.12
CA MET A 1 19.31 20.11 7.09
C MET A 1 18.25 19.35 6.31
N PRO A 2 18.15 18.01 6.42
CA PRO A 2 17.17 17.25 5.63
C PRO A 2 15.76 17.71 6.03
N LYS A 3 14.94 18.03 5.03
CA LYS A 3 13.53 18.41 5.23
C LYS A 3 12.82 17.19 5.84
N THR A 4 12.52 17.25 7.14
CA THR A 4 11.57 16.34 7.77
C THR A 4 10.29 16.41 6.94
N LYS A 5 9.94 15.32 6.26
CA LYS A 5 8.66 15.24 5.53
C LYS A 5 7.56 15.65 6.50
N SER A 6 6.94 16.79 6.23
CA SER A 6 5.78 17.29 6.97
C SER A 6 4.82 16.11 7.16
N LYS A 7 4.39 15.85 8.39
CA LYS A 7 3.44 14.78 8.72
C LYS A 7 2.22 14.94 7.80
N GLU A 8 2.19 14.19 6.71
CA GLU A 8 1.12 14.32 5.72
C GLU A 8 -0.20 14.02 6.41
N LYS A 9 -1.18 14.89 6.17
CA LYS A 9 -2.48 14.79 6.82
C LYS A 9 -3.21 13.57 6.24
N MET A 10 -3.67 12.69 7.11
CA MET A 10 -4.55 11.58 6.73
C MET A 10 -5.85 12.12 6.13
N VAL A 11 -6.25 11.58 4.98
CA VAL A 11 -7.50 11.93 4.28
C VAL A 11 -8.51 10.81 4.48
N LEU A 12 -9.76 11.17 4.78
CA LEU A 12 -10.88 10.21 4.86
C LEU A 12 -11.35 9.89 3.44
N ILE A 13 -11.46 8.60 3.15
CA ILE A 13 -12.00 8.10 1.89
C ILE A 13 -13.14 7.12 2.18
N SER A 14 -14.10 7.04 1.25
CA SER A 14 -15.15 6.01 1.25
C SER A 14 -14.89 5.04 0.10
N VAL A 15 -14.97 3.74 0.37
CA VAL A 15 -14.77 2.68 -0.62
C VAL A 15 -15.89 1.65 -0.51
N HIS A 16 -16.25 1.02 -1.63
CA HIS A 16 -17.18 -0.10 -1.65
C HIS A 16 -16.39 -1.40 -1.67
N LEU A 17 -16.68 -2.30 -0.73
CA LEU A 17 -16.05 -3.61 -0.63
C LEU A 17 -17.10 -4.71 -0.54
N PRO A 18 -16.85 -5.90 -1.11
CA PRO A 18 -17.67 -7.07 -0.85
C PRO A 18 -17.76 -7.35 0.65
N LYS A 19 -18.95 -7.77 1.11
CA LYS A 19 -19.21 -8.01 2.54
C LYS A 19 -18.22 -9.01 3.16
N GLN A 20 -17.91 -10.08 2.42
CA GLN A 20 -16.98 -11.13 2.87
C GLN A 20 -15.58 -10.57 3.16
N MET A 21 -15.06 -9.67 2.32
CA MET A 21 -13.76 -9.04 2.55
C MET A 21 -13.77 -8.15 3.81
N LEU A 22 -14.88 -7.48 4.10
CA LEU A 22 -15.02 -6.68 5.32
C LEU A 22 -15.06 -7.58 6.56
N GLU A 23 -15.77 -8.71 6.50
CA GLU A 23 -15.83 -9.69 7.58
C GLU A 23 -14.44 -10.30 7.88
N GLU A 24 -13.69 -10.68 6.84
CA GLU A 24 -12.31 -11.17 6.99
C GLU A 24 -11.38 -10.12 7.61
N LEU A 25 -11.53 -8.85 7.22
CA LEU A 25 -10.78 -7.74 7.79
C LEU A 25 -11.12 -7.51 9.26
N ASP A 26 -12.40 -7.57 9.62
CA ASP A 26 -12.86 -7.48 11.01
C ASP A 26 -12.29 -8.61 11.85
N ASP A 27 -12.20 -9.83 11.32
CA ASP A 27 -11.63 -10.98 12.02
C ASP A 27 -10.12 -10.86 12.23
N LEU A 28 -9.38 -10.21 11.33
CA LEU A 28 -7.97 -9.87 11.56
C LEU A 28 -7.82 -8.89 12.73
N VAL A 29 -8.71 -7.91 12.84
CA VAL A 29 -8.71 -6.94 13.94
C VAL A 29 -9.12 -7.60 15.26
N LYS A 30 -10.17 -8.42 15.27
CA LYS A 30 -10.63 -9.16 16.46
C LYS A 30 -9.55 -10.08 17.02
N ARG A 31 -8.75 -10.71 16.15
CA ARG A 31 -7.60 -11.54 16.53
C ARG A 31 -6.40 -10.73 17.04
N GLY A 32 -6.47 -9.40 17.00
CA GLY A 32 -5.39 -8.51 17.42
C GLY A 32 -4.22 -8.41 16.44
N VAL A 33 -4.37 -8.92 15.21
CA VAL A 33 -3.31 -8.85 14.18
C VAL A 33 -3.08 -7.40 13.75
N PHE A 34 -4.16 -6.63 13.67
CA PHE A 34 -4.11 -5.20 13.39
C PHE A 34 -4.91 -4.41 14.43
N PRO A 35 -4.49 -3.20 14.79
CA PRO A 35 -5.18 -2.39 15.78
C PRO A 35 -6.53 -1.83 15.26
N SER A 36 -6.69 -1.72 13.94
CA SER A 36 -7.95 -1.27 13.32
C SER A 36 -8.02 -1.68 11.86
N ARG A 37 -9.23 -1.69 11.29
CA ARG A 37 -9.45 -1.85 9.84
C ARG A 37 -8.63 -0.87 9.02
N SER A 38 -8.62 0.40 9.45
CA SER A 38 -7.91 1.46 8.75
C SER A 38 -6.39 1.23 8.70
N GLU A 39 -5.81 0.63 9.75
CA GLU A 39 -4.39 0.30 9.78
C GLU A 39 -4.07 -0.88 8.87
N ALA A 40 -4.89 -1.94 8.93
CA ALA A 40 -4.77 -3.08 8.03
C ALA A 40 -4.82 -2.66 6.55
N ILE A 41 -5.78 -1.79 6.20
CA ILE A 41 -5.93 -1.24 4.84
C ILE A 41 -4.70 -0.38 4.46
N ARG A 42 -4.19 0.46 5.36
CA ARG A 42 -2.99 1.26 5.11
C ARG A 42 -1.77 0.40 4.79
N ILE A 43 -1.56 -0.67 5.55
CA ILE A 43 -0.45 -1.60 5.34
C ILE A 43 -0.62 -2.30 4.00
N ALA A 44 -1.81 -2.81 3.69
CA ALA A 44 -2.09 -3.45 2.40
C ALA A 44 -1.83 -2.53 1.21
N ILE A 45 -2.26 -1.25 1.28
CA ILE A 45 -2.01 -0.26 0.23
C ILE A 45 -0.52 0.07 0.11
N ARG A 46 0.19 0.23 1.23
CA ARG A 46 1.65 0.47 1.24
C ARG A 46 2.39 -0.68 0.58
N ASP A 47 2.09 -1.90 0.96
CA ASP A 47 2.73 -3.10 0.43
C ASP A 47 2.45 -3.25 -1.06
N LEU A 48 1.23 -2.95 -1.50
CA LEU A 48 0.88 -2.91 -2.91
C LEU A 48 1.74 -1.89 -3.67
N MET A 49 1.79 -0.64 -3.22
CA MET A 49 2.59 0.41 -3.87
C MET A 49 4.07 0.05 -3.96
N MET A 50 4.65 -0.48 -2.87
CA MET A 50 6.06 -0.92 -2.87
C MET A 50 6.32 -2.03 -3.89
N ARG A 51 5.39 -2.99 -4.02
CA ARG A 51 5.48 -4.08 -4.99
C ARG A 51 5.37 -3.56 -6.43
N GLU A 52 4.45 -2.64 -6.71
CA GLU A 52 4.29 -2.05 -8.05
C GLU A 52 5.49 -1.17 -8.44
N ASP A 53 5.99 -0.35 -7.52
CA ASP A 53 7.16 0.50 -7.76
C ASP A 53 8.40 -0.33 -8.09
N ALA A 54 8.61 -1.43 -7.36
CA ALA A 54 9.70 -2.36 -7.63
C ALA A 54 9.59 -3.01 -9.02
N ARG A 55 8.38 -3.39 -9.44
CA ARG A 55 8.15 -3.94 -10.79
C ARG A 55 8.36 -2.91 -11.89
N SER A 56 7.94 -1.67 -11.66
CA SER A 56 8.05 -0.59 -12.64
C SER A 56 9.50 -0.23 -12.91
N LYS A 57 10.34 -0.16 -11.87
CA LYS A 57 11.79 0.06 -11.99
C LYS A 57 12.51 -1.07 -12.73
N GLN A 58 12.12 -2.32 -12.50
CA GLN A 58 12.68 -3.47 -13.22
C GLN A 58 12.36 -3.43 -14.72
N GLY A 59 11.17 -2.94 -15.09
CA GLY A 59 10.78 -2.74 -16.48
C GLY A 59 11.58 -1.62 -17.17
N GLU A 60 11.79 -0.50 -16.48
CA GLU A 60 12.60 0.62 -16.99
C GLU A 60 14.08 0.26 -17.13
N GLU A 61 14.66 -0.43 -16.14
CA GLU A 61 16.05 -0.92 -16.19
C GLU A 61 16.25 -1.94 -17.32
N ALA A 62 15.31 -2.88 -17.51
CA ALA A 62 15.35 -3.84 -18.60
C ALA A 62 15.20 -3.16 -19.97
N LEU A 63 14.31 -2.18 -20.10
CA LEU A 63 14.16 -1.41 -21.33
C LEU A 63 15.41 -0.60 -21.64
N GLN A 64 16.04 0.00 -20.63
CA GLN A 64 17.27 0.79 -20.80
C GLN A 64 18.48 -0.08 -21.18
N LEU A 65 18.54 -1.32 -20.71
CA LEU A 65 19.53 -2.31 -21.14
C LEU A 65 19.30 -2.81 -22.57
N LEU A 66 18.05 -2.86 -23.03
CA LEU A 66 17.69 -3.30 -24.39
C LEU A 66 17.83 -2.19 -25.44
N VAL A 67 17.56 -0.93 -25.06
CA VAL A 67 17.68 0.25 -25.94
C VAL A 67 19.10 0.84 -25.94
N GLY A 68 20.00 0.31 -25.09
CA GLY A 68 21.41 0.67 -25.01
C GLY A 68 22.31 -0.08 -26.00
N ARG A 69 22.11 0.09 -27.31
CA ARG A 69 23.13 0.00 -28.38
C ARG A 69 22.70 0.83 -29.59
#